data_AF-A0A1L9BPT3-F1
#
_entry.id   AF-A0A1L9BPT3-F1
#
_cell.length_a   1.000
_cell.length_b   1.000
_cell.length_c   1.000
_cell.angle_alpha   90.00
_cell.angle_beta   90.00
_cell.angle_gamma   90.00
#
_symmetry.space_group_name_H-M   'P 1'
#
loop_
_entity.id
_entity.type
_entity.pdbx_description
1 polymer ?
#
loop_
_entity_poly.entity_id
_entity_poly.type
_entity_poly.pdbx_seq_one_letter_code
_entity_poly.pdbx_strand_id
1 'polypeptide(L)'
;MSAETAVLTPSQLLTGYARGVFPMAESADDDRLYWFDPPMRGVLPIGAVHASRSLLRDLRRGGWSAHLDSDFNRIVTICGDRDTTWINAPLAKLYGQLHRAGHAHAIEIRRHGEFAGGMFGVTLGAAFFGESMVSTQTNGSKMALLWSSDHLARCGFSLFDTQFLTPHLARMGGVEIQRCIYQQQLSQALKRKADFRAFDPITEHQLWQDMTQTS
;
A
#
# COMPACT_ATOMS: atom_id res chain seq x y z
N MET A 1 -6.08 19.75 34.74
CA MET A 1 -6.72 19.60 33.42
C MET A 1 -6.42 18.21 32.92
N SER A 2 -7.42 17.33 32.96
CA SER A 2 -7.30 15.95 32.50
C SER A 2 -7.08 15.97 30.98
N ALA A 3 -5.95 15.44 30.51
CA ALA A 3 -5.74 15.19 29.10
C ALA A 3 -6.63 14.01 28.71
N GLU A 4 -7.82 14.32 28.19
CA GLU A 4 -8.66 13.35 27.52
C GLU A 4 -7.96 13.03 26.20
N THR A 5 -7.23 11.91 26.15
CA THR A 5 -6.59 11.41 24.93
C THR A 5 -7.71 11.00 23.99
N ALA A 6 -8.17 11.93 23.14
CA ALA A 6 -9.22 11.64 22.18
C ALA A 6 -8.80 10.46 21.31
N VAL A 7 -9.46 9.32 21.50
CA VAL A 7 -9.18 8.09 20.76
C VAL A 7 -9.49 8.34 19.29
N LEU A 8 -8.48 8.21 18.44
CA LEU A 8 -8.65 8.36 17.00
C LEU A 8 -9.65 7.31 16.49
N THR A 9 -10.64 7.75 15.70
CA THR A 9 -11.64 6.88 15.07
C THR A 9 -11.29 6.60 13.61
N PRO A 10 -11.85 5.54 12.98
CA PRO A 10 -11.65 5.27 11.55
C PRO A 10 -12.05 6.45 10.65
N SER A 11 -13.13 7.15 11.00
CA SER A 11 -13.59 8.33 10.23
C SER A 11 -12.61 9.50 10.30
N GLN A 12 -12.00 9.73 11.46
CA GLN A 12 -10.96 10.74 11.64
C GLN A 12 -9.68 10.33 10.92
N LEU A 13 -9.37 9.03 10.90
CA LEU A 13 -8.24 8.50 10.13
C LEU A 13 -8.40 8.80 8.62
N LEU A 14 -9.57 8.47 8.05
CA LEU A 14 -9.89 8.82 6.65
C LEU A 14 -9.88 10.33 6.39
N THR A 15 -10.33 11.13 7.36
CA THR A 15 -10.27 12.60 7.26
C THR A 15 -8.82 13.09 7.18
N GLY A 16 -7.90 12.45 7.90
CA GLY A 16 -6.46 12.70 7.78
C GLY A 16 -5.95 12.40 6.38
N TYR A 17 -6.22 11.21 5.86
CA TYR A 17 -5.84 10.82 4.49
C TYR A 17 -6.41 11.78 3.43
N ALA A 18 -7.67 12.20 3.58
CA ALA A 18 -8.31 13.17 2.69
C ALA A 18 -7.61 14.55 2.69
N ARG A 19 -6.93 14.90 3.79
CA ARG A 19 -6.12 16.12 3.94
C ARG A 19 -4.66 15.92 3.53
N GLY A 20 -4.29 14.71 3.13
CA GLY A 20 -2.92 14.36 2.76
C GLY A 20 -1.99 14.14 3.94
N VAL A 21 -2.52 13.93 5.16
CA VAL A 21 -1.73 13.59 6.35
C VAL A 21 -1.96 12.15 6.75
N PHE A 22 -0.98 11.52 7.40
CA PHE A 22 -1.06 10.12 7.81
C PHE A 22 -0.51 9.95 9.23
N PRO A 23 -1.06 9.00 10.01
CA PRO A 23 -0.57 8.74 11.35
C PRO A 23 0.61 7.76 11.34
N MET A 24 1.53 7.93 12.28
CA MET A 24 2.49 6.90 12.67
C MET A 24 2.70 6.95 14.18
N ALA A 25 2.99 5.82 14.81
CA ALA A 25 3.53 5.80 16.18
C ALA A 25 5.06 5.95 16.15
N GLU A 26 5.67 6.40 17.25
CA GLU A 26 7.14 6.40 17.37
C GLU A 26 7.71 4.97 17.43
N SER A 27 6.98 4.04 18.06
CA SER A 27 7.33 2.63 18.14
C SER A 27 6.08 1.75 18.28
N ALA A 28 6.24 0.42 18.25
CA ALA A 28 5.15 -0.53 18.50
C ALA A 28 4.52 -0.39 19.90
N ASP A 29 5.33 0.00 20.88
CA ASP A 29 4.95 0.10 22.30
C ASP A 29 4.45 1.50 22.70
N ASP A 30 4.56 2.50 21.81
CA ASP A 30 3.98 3.83 22.02
C ASP A 30 2.52 3.83 21.56
N ASP A 31 1.58 3.98 22.50
CA ASP A 31 0.14 4.08 22.21
C ASP A 31 -0.27 5.40 21.52
N ARG A 32 0.65 6.36 21.39
CA ARG A 32 0.38 7.66 20.76
C ARG A 32 0.54 7.59 19.24
N LEU A 33 -0.27 8.40 18.56
CA LEU A 33 -0.19 8.59 17.12
C LEU A 33 0.17 10.03 16.81
N TYR A 34 1.14 10.21 15.91
CA TYR A 34 1.59 11.49 15.41
C TYR A 34 1.18 11.64 13.94
N TRP A 35 0.73 12.84 13.57
CA TRP A 35 0.32 13.14 12.20
C TRP A 35 1.49 13.74 11.43
N PHE A 36 1.77 13.17 10.26
CA PHE A 36 2.86 13.61 9.40
C PHE A 36 2.34 14.27 8.13
N ASP A 37 3.01 15.36 7.74
CA ASP A 37 2.81 16.08 6.48
C ASP A 37 4.19 16.48 5.94
N PRO A 38 4.92 15.58 5.26
CA PRO A 38 6.27 15.86 4.80
C PRO A 38 6.28 16.85 3.63
N PRO A 39 7.33 17.67 3.45
CA PRO A 39 7.43 18.63 2.34
C PRO A 39 7.59 17.93 0.97
N MET A 40 8.17 16.73 0.97
CA MET A 40 8.25 15.84 -0.17
C MET A 40 7.43 14.58 0.12
N ARG A 41 6.66 14.11 -0.87
CA ARG A 41 5.82 12.92 -0.76
C ARG A 41 6.30 11.84 -1.73
N GLY A 42 6.49 10.63 -1.22
CA GLY A 42 6.75 9.46 -2.04
C GLY A 42 5.48 9.00 -2.75
N VAL A 43 5.57 8.75 -4.06
CA VAL A 43 4.49 8.16 -4.86
C VAL A 43 5.06 7.11 -5.81
N LEU A 44 4.24 6.11 -6.15
CA LEU A 44 4.55 5.12 -7.18
C LEU A 44 3.69 5.33 -8.44
N PRO A 45 4.23 5.04 -9.63
CA PRO A 45 3.45 5.04 -10.84
C PRO A 45 2.45 3.87 -10.85
N ILE A 46 1.18 4.17 -11.10
CA ILE A 46 0.13 3.16 -11.28
C ILE A 46 0.23 2.57 -12.70
N GLY A 47 0.19 1.25 -12.82
CA GLY A 47 0.37 0.51 -14.07
C GLY A 47 1.78 0.53 -14.66
N ALA A 48 2.75 1.18 -14.00
CA ALA A 48 4.09 1.39 -14.54
C ALA A 48 5.20 1.29 -13.47
N VAL A 49 4.98 0.51 -12.41
CA VAL A 49 6.06 0.17 -11.47
C VAL A 49 7.19 -0.54 -12.20
N HIS A 50 8.42 -0.11 -11.95
CA HIS A 50 9.61 -0.66 -12.60
C HIS A 50 9.90 -2.09 -12.09
N ALA A 51 10.09 -3.02 -13.02
CA ALA A 51 10.69 -4.33 -12.74
C ALA A 51 12.04 -4.48 -13.42
N SER A 52 13.04 -4.88 -12.65
CA SER A 52 14.34 -5.24 -13.21
C SER A 52 14.22 -6.48 -14.10
N ARG A 53 15.17 -6.67 -15.03
CA ARG A 53 15.23 -7.86 -15.88
C ARG A 53 15.26 -9.17 -15.09
N SER A 54 15.93 -9.19 -13.93
CA SER A 54 15.99 -10.36 -13.06
C SER A 54 14.65 -10.66 -12.39
N LEU A 55 13.88 -9.63 -12.01
CA LEU A 55 12.54 -9.77 -11.45
C LEU A 55 11.55 -10.26 -12.51
N LEU A 56 11.58 -9.70 -13.73
CA LEU A 56 10.75 -10.16 -14.84
C LEU A 56 11.04 -11.61 -15.21
N ARG A 57 12.31 -12.03 -15.16
CA ARG A 57 12.69 -13.43 -15.36
C ARG A 57 12.14 -14.33 -14.24
N ASP A 58 12.13 -13.84 -13.00
CA ASP A 58 11.59 -14.57 -11.86
C ASP A 58 10.06 -14.71 -11.92
N LEU A 59 9.36 -13.67 -12.37
CA LEU A 59 7.93 -13.71 -12.68
C LEU A 59 7.64 -14.73 -13.79
N ARG A 60 8.40 -14.69 -14.89
CA ARG A 60 8.24 -15.59 -16.04
C ARG A 60 8.43 -17.07 -15.68
N ARG A 61 9.27 -17.38 -14.70
CA ARG A 61 9.48 -18.77 -14.23
C ARG A 61 8.23 -19.38 -13.61
N GLY A 62 7.25 -18.55 -13.27
CA GLY A 62 5.93 -18.99 -12.82
C GLY A 62 5.93 -19.50 -11.39
N GLY A 63 4.75 -19.75 -10.84
CA GLY A 63 4.54 -20.16 -9.45
C GLY A 63 4.19 -19.01 -8.49
N TRP A 64 3.96 -17.81 -8.99
CA TRP A 64 3.47 -16.67 -8.25
C TRP A 64 1.95 -16.51 -8.40
N SER A 65 1.29 -16.01 -7.36
CA SER A 65 -0.12 -15.59 -7.44
C SER A 65 -0.39 -14.45 -6.46
N ALA A 66 -1.36 -13.61 -6.80
CA ALA A 66 -1.85 -12.54 -5.94
C ALA A 66 -3.28 -12.84 -5.47
N HIS A 67 -3.55 -12.53 -4.21
CA HIS A 67 -4.85 -12.74 -3.57
C HIS A 67 -5.25 -11.46 -2.84
N LEU A 68 -6.47 -10.98 -3.06
CA LEU A 68 -6.99 -9.80 -2.36
C LEU A 68 -7.60 -10.22 -1.03
N ASP A 69 -7.34 -9.42 0.01
CA ASP A 69 -8.10 -9.46 1.27
C ASP A 69 -8.22 -10.84 1.93
N SER A 70 -7.29 -11.78 1.69
CA SER A 70 -7.38 -13.15 2.21
C SER A 70 -7.38 -13.19 3.74
N ASP A 71 -6.36 -12.61 4.37
CA ASP A 71 -6.34 -12.33 5.81
C ASP A 71 -5.66 -10.98 6.07
N PHE A 72 -6.47 -9.92 6.03
CA PHE A 72 -6.00 -8.55 6.20
C PHE A 72 -5.26 -8.35 7.53
N ASN A 73 -5.82 -8.84 8.63
CA ASN A 73 -5.24 -8.64 9.96
C ASN A 73 -3.90 -9.36 10.08
N ARG A 74 -3.78 -10.58 9.56
CA ARG A 74 -2.51 -11.30 9.51
C ARG A 74 -1.45 -10.53 8.71
N ILE A 75 -1.81 -9.95 7.57
CA ILE A 75 -0.85 -9.15 6.77
C ILE A 75 -0.39 -7.91 7.54
N VAL A 76 -1.30 -7.21 8.23
CA VAL A 76 -0.95 -6.07 9.10
C VAL A 76 -0.01 -6.52 10.22
N THR A 77 -0.32 -7.64 10.89
CA THR A 77 0.53 -8.20 11.95
C THR A 77 1.93 -8.52 11.43
N ILE A 78 2.04 -9.22 10.30
CA ILE A 78 3.34 -9.58 9.71
C ILE A 78 4.11 -8.33 9.25
N CYS A 79 3.42 -7.29 8.76
CA CYS A 79 4.07 -6.01 8.46
C CYS A 79 4.58 -5.27 9.72
N GLY A 80 3.94 -5.49 10.86
CA GLY A 80 4.35 -4.96 12.16
C GLY A 80 5.48 -5.75 12.81
N ASP A 81 5.66 -7.02 12.46
CA ASP A 81 6.65 -7.93 13.05
C ASP A 81 8.07 -7.69 12.50
N ARG A 82 8.70 -6.60 12.96
CA ARG A 82 10.07 -6.21 12.61
C ARG A 82 10.70 -5.42 13.77
N ASP A 83 12.03 -5.46 13.85
CA ASP A 83 12.82 -4.83 14.93
C ASP A 83 12.44 -3.37 15.19
N THR A 84 12.08 -2.63 14.14
CA THR A 84 11.56 -1.26 14.24
C THR A 84 10.28 -1.11 13.43
N THR A 85 9.17 -0.77 14.10
CA THR A 85 7.88 -0.51 13.45
C THR A 85 7.15 0.64 14.12
N TRP A 86 6.33 1.32 13.33
CA TRP A 86 5.41 2.37 13.74
C TRP A 86 3.96 1.86 13.85
N ILE A 87 3.72 0.58 13.52
CA ILE A 87 2.40 -0.04 13.58
C ILE A 87 2.20 -0.54 15.01
N ASN A 88 1.62 0.30 15.86
CA ASN A 88 1.23 -0.07 17.21
C ASN A 88 -0.16 -0.76 17.22
N ALA A 89 -0.56 -1.28 18.38
CA ALA A 89 -1.84 -1.97 18.53
C ALA A 89 -3.08 -1.06 18.23
N PRO A 90 -3.13 0.21 18.67
CA PRO A 90 -4.17 1.15 18.27
C PRO A 90 -4.34 1.29 16.75
N LEU A 91 -3.24 1.42 16.02
CA LEU A 91 -3.27 1.65 14.58
C LEU A 91 -3.64 0.38 13.81
N ALA A 92 -3.14 -0.78 14.23
CA ALA A 92 -3.56 -2.07 13.68
C ALA A 92 -5.08 -2.27 13.83
N LYS A 93 -5.65 -1.91 14.99
CA LYS A 93 -7.10 -1.95 15.22
C LYS A 93 -7.87 -1.01 14.27
N LEU A 94 -7.35 0.19 14.03
CA LEU A 94 -7.95 1.15 13.10
C LEU A 94 -7.95 0.64 11.66
N TYR A 95 -6.84 0.07 11.19
CA TYR A 95 -6.81 -0.55 9.86
C TYR A 95 -7.80 -1.72 9.75
N GLY A 96 -7.91 -2.57 10.77
CA GLY A 96 -8.90 -3.66 10.79
C GLY A 96 -10.35 -3.17 10.82
N GLN A 97 -10.62 -1.98 11.39
CA GLN A 97 -11.92 -1.32 11.31
C GLN A 97 -12.17 -0.74 9.92
N LEU A 98 -11.18 -0.09 9.30
CA LEU A 98 -11.28 0.42 7.93
C LEU A 98 -11.46 -0.70 6.90
N HIS A 99 -10.80 -1.83 7.09
CA HIS A 99 -10.94 -2.99 6.22
C HIS A 99 -12.37 -3.52 6.20
N ARG A 100 -12.97 -3.69 7.39
CA ARG A 100 -14.39 -4.07 7.53
C ARG A 100 -15.36 -3.04 6.94
N ALA A 101 -14.98 -1.77 6.94
CA ALA A 101 -15.74 -0.70 6.30
C ALA A 101 -15.51 -0.58 4.78
N GLY A 102 -14.63 -1.41 4.19
CA GLY A 102 -14.32 -1.37 2.75
C GLY A 102 -13.35 -0.25 2.35
N HIS A 103 -12.59 0.28 3.30
CA HIS A 103 -11.64 1.38 3.10
C HIS A 103 -10.18 0.97 3.32
N ALA A 104 -9.90 -0.28 3.64
CA ALA A 104 -8.54 -0.79 3.67
C ALA A 104 -8.50 -2.17 3.04
N HIS A 105 -7.44 -2.44 2.30
CA HIS A 105 -7.29 -3.67 1.53
C HIS A 105 -5.87 -4.18 1.60
N ALA A 106 -5.72 -5.48 1.41
CA ALA A 106 -4.43 -6.12 1.32
C ALA A 106 -4.29 -6.93 0.03
N ILE A 107 -3.05 -7.01 -0.47
CA ILE A 107 -2.65 -7.95 -1.51
C ILE A 107 -1.64 -8.91 -0.90
N GLU A 108 -2.01 -10.18 -0.88
CA GLU A 108 -1.16 -11.30 -0.49
C GLU A 108 -0.48 -11.87 -1.74
N ILE A 109 0.83 -12.07 -1.68
CA ILE A 109 1.59 -12.75 -2.72
C ILE A 109 2.00 -14.12 -2.23
N ARG A 110 1.67 -15.14 -3.03
CA ARG A 110 2.10 -16.52 -2.81
C ARG A 110 3.12 -16.96 -3.84
N ARG A 111 4.08 -17.77 -3.40
CA ARG A 111 5.02 -18.51 -4.24
C ARG A 111 4.80 -20.01 -3.99
N HIS A 112 4.46 -20.76 -5.04
CA HIS A 112 4.11 -22.19 -4.98
C HIS A 112 3.07 -22.52 -3.89
N GLY A 113 2.11 -21.61 -3.68
CA GLY A 113 1.04 -21.76 -2.69
C GLY A 113 1.38 -21.24 -1.28
N GLU A 114 2.64 -20.87 -1.02
CA GLU A 114 3.09 -20.37 0.29
C GLU A 114 3.18 -18.84 0.32
N PHE A 115 2.95 -18.23 1.48
CA PHE A 115 3.11 -16.79 1.67
C PHE A 115 4.55 -16.35 1.38
N ALA A 116 4.71 -15.47 0.40
CA ALA A 116 6.01 -14.94 -0.01
C ALA A 116 6.19 -13.46 0.35
N GLY A 117 5.08 -12.74 0.48
CA GLY A 117 5.05 -11.34 0.86
C GLY A 117 3.65 -10.76 0.70
N GLY A 118 3.52 -9.47 0.93
CA GLY A 118 2.25 -8.78 0.74
C GLY A 118 2.36 -7.32 1.12
N MET A 119 1.28 -6.59 0.89
CA MET A 119 1.14 -5.23 1.36
C MET A 119 -0.31 -4.91 1.67
N PHE A 120 -0.52 -3.89 2.50
CA PHE A 120 -1.85 -3.35 2.75
C PHE A 120 -1.85 -1.84 2.59
N GLY A 121 -3.04 -1.30 2.34
CA GLY A 121 -3.24 0.13 2.18
C GLY A 121 -4.66 0.56 2.46
N VAL A 122 -4.85 1.87 2.56
CA VAL A 122 -6.16 2.52 2.71
C VAL A 122 -6.62 3.04 1.36
N THR A 123 -7.92 2.98 1.07
CA THR A 123 -8.54 3.49 -0.14
C THR A 123 -9.51 4.64 0.16
N LEU A 124 -9.39 5.72 -0.61
CA LEU A 124 -10.33 6.84 -0.56
C LEU A 124 -10.44 7.52 -1.93
N GLY A 125 -11.65 7.55 -2.49
CA GLY A 125 -11.84 7.97 -3.88
C GLY A 125 -11.07 7.06 -4.85
N ALA A 126 -10.19 7.64 -5.67
CA ALA A 126 -9.24 6.93 -6.52
C ALA A 126 -7.80 6.99 -5.98
N ALA A 127 -7.61 7.26 -4.69
CA ALA A 127 -6.30 7.20 -4.02
C ALA A 127 -6.15 5.90 -3.23
N PHE A 128 -4.97 5.29 -3.34
CA PHE A 128 -4.51 4.18 -2.53
C PHE A 128 -3.28 4.62 -1.75
N PHE A 129 -3.38 4.59 -0.42
CA PHE A 129 -2.31 4.91 0.51
C PHE A 129 -1.66 3.60 0.93
N GLY A 130 -0.52 3.26 0.33
CA GLY A 130 0.22 2.04 0.65
C GLY A 130 0.86 2.19 2.03
N GLU A 131 0.34 1.49 3.03
CA GLU A 131 0.77 1.68 4.42
C GLU A 131 2.03 0.90 4.72
N SER A 132 2.02 -0.40 4.48
CA SER A 132 3.21 -1.23 4.72
C SER A 132 3.23 -2.45 3.84
N MET A 133 4.41 -3.03 3.72
CA MET A 133 4.67 -4.24 2.97
C MET A 133 5.65 -5.14 3.70
N VAL A 134 5.63 -6.42 3.33
CA VAL A 134 6.52 -7.43 3.90
C VAL A 134 6.97 -8.43 2.83
N SER A 135 8.13 -9.03 3.05
CA SER A 135 8.70 -10.09 2.22
C SER A 135 9.22 -11.19 3.13
N THR A 136 8.67 -12.41 3.01
CA THR A 136 9.16 -13.61 3.70
C THR A 136 10.01 -14.49 2.77
N GLN A 137 9.87 -14.30 1.46
CA GLN A 137 10.70 -14.93 0.45
C GLN A 137 11.33 -13.86 -0.45
N THR A 138 12.41 -14.22 -1.15
CA THR A 138 13.06 -13.35 -2.13
C THR A 138 12.04 -12.83 -3.14
N ASN A 139 12.06 -11.53 -3.41
CA ASN A 139 11.16 -10.82 -4.33
C ASN A 139 9.68 -10.71 -3.90
N GLY A 140 9.27 -11.25 -2.76
CA GLY A 140 7.87 -11.19 -2.30
C GLY A 140 7.28 -9.78 -2.25
N SER A 141 7.94 -8.82 -1.61
CA SER A 141 7.46 -7.43 -1.56
C SER A 141 7.53 -6.72 -2.92
N LYS A 142 8.50 -7.06 -3.78
CA LYS A 142 8.59 -6.52 -5.13
C LYS A 142 7.42 -6.99 -5.97
N MET A 143 7.10 -8.29 -5.90
CA MET A 143 5.93 -8.85 -6.54
C MET A 143 4.65 -8.19 -6.03
N ALA A 144 4.55 -7.92 -4.72
CA ALA A 144 3.40 -7.21 -4.16
C ALA A 144 3.22 -5.82 -4.80
N LEU A 145 4.32 -5.10 -5.04
CA LEU A 145 4.29 -3.81 -5.74
C LEU A 145 3.90 -3.93 -7.22
N LEU A 146 4.38 -4.96 -7.93
CA LEU A 146 4.03 -5.20 -9.33
C LEU A 146 2.52 -5.45 -9.49
N TRP A 147 2.00 -6.41 -8.72
CA TRP A 147 0.57 -6.73 -8.73
C TRP A 147 -0.28 -5.56 -8.24
N SER A 148 0.13 -4.86 -7.18
CA SER A 148 -0.63 -3.71 -6.69
C SER A 148 -0.71 -2.59 -7.73
N SER A 149 0.40 -2.26 -8.40
CA SER A 149 0.41 -1.21 -9.42
C SER A 149 -0.51 -1.53 -10.60
N ASP A 150 -0.46 -2.76 -11.11
CA ASP A 150 -1.35 -3.24 -12.18
C ASP A 150 -2.82 -3.25 -11.72
N HIS A 151 -3.08 -3.83 -10.54
CA HIS A 151 -4.42 -3.96 -9.98
C HIS A 151 -5.09 -2.60 -9.75
N LEU A 152 -4.34 -1.64 -9.21
CA LEU A 152 -4.80 -0.26 -9.00
C LEU A 152 -5.17 0.41 -10.34
N ALA A 153 -4.38 0.19 -11.39
CA ALA A 153 -4.68 0.74 -12.72
C ALA A 153 -6.01 0.20 -13.26
N ARG A 154 -6.20 -1.12 -13.16
CA ARG A 154 -7.43 -1.82 -13.60
C ARG A 154 -8.66 -1.39 -12.81
N CYS A 155 -8.50 -1.15 -11.51
CA CYS A 155 -9.57 -0.74 -10.61
C CYS A 155 -9.87 0.77 -10.63
N GLY A 156 -9.20 1.55 -11.50
CA GLY A 156 -9.49 2.96 -11.72
C GLY A 156 -8.84 3.92 -10.71
N PHE A 157 -7.83 3.45 -9.95
CA PHE A 157 -7.05 4.32 -9.07
C PHE A 157 -6.09 5.21 -9.88
N SER A 158 -5.81 6.40 -9.37
CA SER A 158 -4.96 7.39 -10.02
C SER A 158 -3.89 7.99 -9.12
N LEU A 159 -3.84 7.60 -7.85
CA LEU A 159 -2.79 8.00 -6.91
C LEU A 159 -2.38 6.81 -6.06
N PHE A 160 -1.09 6.43 -6.12
CA PHE A 160 -0.48 5.43 -5.25
C PHE A 160 0.52 6.13 -4.35
N ASP A 161 0.05 6.52 -3.17
CA ASP A 161 0.85 7.20 -2.14
C ASP A 161 1.66 6.19 -1.34
N THR A 162 2.95 6.47 -1.14
CA THR A 162 3.86 5.65 -0.32
C THR A 162 4.46 6.44 0.84
N GLN A 163 3.88 7.61 1.15
CA GLN A 163 4.28 8.56 2.19
C GLN A 163 5.70 9.10 2.00
N PHE A 164 6.71 8.24 2.19
CA PHE A 164 8.12 8.53 1.99
C PHE A 164 8.68 7.71 0.83
N LEU A 165 9.68 8.26 0.13
CA LEU A 165 10.44 7.46 -0.82
C LEU A 165 11.58 6.74 -0.08
N THR A 166 11.59 5.41 -0.17
CA THR A 166 12.70 4.59 0.32
C THR A 166 13.60 4.14 -0.84
N PRO A 167 14.86 3.74 -0.59
CA PRO A 167 15.70 3.16 -1.64
C PRO A 167 15.08 1.93 -2.31
N HIS A 168 14.24 1.19 -1.60
CA HIS A 168 13.49 0.07 -2.17
C HIS A 168 12.46 0.55 -3.19
N LEU A 169 11.63 1.53 -2.80
CA LEU A 169 10.59 2.11 -3.66
C LEU A 169 11.18 2.86 -4.86
N ALA A 170 12.27 3.58 -4.68
CA ALA A 170 12.98 4.28 -5.76
C ALA A 170 13.44 3.30 -6.86
N ARG A 171 13.97 2.13 -6.48
CA ARG A 171 14.34 1.07 -7.44
C ARG A 171 13.14 0.47 -8.18
N MET A 172 11.94 0.61 -7.61
CA MET A 172 10.67 0.18 -8.22
C MET A 172 10.01 1.32 -9.01
N GLY A 173 10.71 2.43 -9.27
CA GLY A 173 10.20 3.56 -10.04
C GLY A 173 9.47 4.62 -9.22
N GLY A 174 9.52 4.52 -7.88
CA GLY A 174 8.98 5.55 -7.01
C GLY A 174 9.73 6.87 -7.12
N VAL A 175 9.01 7.96 -6.96
CA VAL A 175 9.55 9.33 -7.02
C VAL A 175 9.09 10.13 -5.82
N GLU A 176 9.83 11.19 -5.49
CA GLU A 176 9.36 12.22 -4.57
C GLU A 176 8.80 13.41 -5.34
N ILE A 177 7.63 13.87 -4.92
CA ILE A 177 7.00 15.09 -5.44
C ILE A 177 6.81 16.11 -4.32
N GLN A 178 6.83 17.39 -4.66
CA GLN A 178 6.53 18.45 -3.69
C GLN A 178 5.10 18.30 -3.16
N ARG A 179 4.90 18.64 -1.88
CA ARG A 179 3.59 18.58 -1.21
C ARG A 179 2.48 19.27 -2.01
N CYS A 180 2.76 20.42 -2.64
CA CYS A 180 1.77 21.13 -3.44
C CYS A 180 1.29 20.31 -4.66
N ILE A 181 2.21 19.60 -5.33
CA ILE A 181 1.90 18.70 -6.45
C ILE A 181 1.10 17.50 -5.94
N TYR A 182 1.53 16.91 -4.81
CA TYR A 182 0.81 15.81 -4.19
C TYR A 182 -0.62 16.19 -3.82
N GLN A 183 -0.84 17.34 -3.18
CA GLN A 183 -2.17 17.82 -2.81
C GLN A 183 -3.08 18.03 -4.03
N GLN A 184 -2.52 18.48 -5.16
CA GLN A 184 -3.26 18.55 -6.43
C GLN A 184 -3.68 17.16 -6.91
N GLN A 185 -2.75 16.18 -6.93
CA GLN A 185 -3.06 14.81 -7.33
C GLN A 185 -4.10 14.16 -6.41
N LEU A 186 -3.95 14.33 -5.09
CA LEU A 186 -4.88 13.85 -4.08
C LEU A 186 -6.27 14.45 -4.27
N SER A 187 -6.37 15.77 -4.44
CA SER A 187 -7.66 16.45 -4.68
C SER A 187 -8.37 15.90 -5.92
N GLN A 188 -7.63 15.58 -7.00
CA GLN A 188 -8.22 14.98 -8.19
C GLN A 188 -8.63 13.52 -7.97
N ALA A 189 -7.81 12.74 -7.26
CA ALA A 189 -8.11 11.35 -6.94
C ALA A 189 -9.38 11.24 -6.06
N LEU A 190 -9.54 12.12 -5.07
CA LEU A 190 -10.71 12.14 -4.18
C LEU A 190 -12.03 12.47 -4.88
N LYS A 191 -12.00 13.13 -6.04
CA LYS A 191 -13.19 13.44 -6.86
C LYS A 191 -13.66 12.26 -7.71
N ARG A 192 -12.82 11.23 -7.85
CA ARG A 192 -13.10 10.04 -8.65
C ARG A 192 -13.51 8.88 -7.75
N LYS A 193 -14.26 7.94 -8.31
CA LYS A 193 -14.61 6.69 -7.65
C LYS A 193 -13.80 5.57 -8.28
N ALA A 194 -12.97 4.91 -7.47
CA ALA A 194 -12.36 3.63 -7.78
C ALA A 194 -12.95 2.56 -6.86
N ASP A 195 -12.85 1.30 -7.25
CA ASP A 195 -13.27 0.19 -6.41
C ASP A 195 -12.21 -0.90 -6.46
N PHE A 196 -11.52 -1.11 -5.33
CA PHE A 196 -10.42 -2.07 -5.21
C PHE A 196 -10.86 -3.52 -5.44
N ARG A 197 -12.16 -3.80 -5.34
CA ARG A 197 -12.74 -5.14 -5.56
C ARG A 197 -13.47 -5.24 -6.90
N ALA A 198 -13.33 -4.25 -7.79
CA ALA A 198 -13.98 -4.27 -9.10
C ALA A 198 -13.53 -5.46 -9.97
N PHE A 199 -12.29 -5.91 -9.79
CA PHE A 199 -11.69 -7.01 -10.54
C PHE A 199 -10.90 -7.92 -9.60
N ASP A 200 -10.73 -9.18 -10.02
CA ASP A 200 -9.74 -10.07 -9.41
C ASP A 200 -8.33 -9.74 -9.95
N PRO A 201 -7.25 -10.00 -9.17
CA PRO A 201 -5.90 -9.85 -9.65
C PRO A 201 -5.64 -10.74 -10.87
N ILE A 202 -4.88 -10.22 -11.82
CA ILE A 202 -4.49 -10.98 -12.99
C ILE A 202 -3.49 -12.09 -12.65
N THR A 203 -3.44 -13.09 -13.53
CA THR A 203 -2.46 -14.17 -13.44
C THR A 203 -1.04 -13.67 -13.65
N GLU A 204 -0.05 -14.41 -13.17
CA GLU A 204 1.37 -14.11 -13.40
C GLU A 204 1.75 -14.02 -14.88
N HIS A 205 1.10 -14.79 -15.76
CA HIS A 205 1.34 -14.76 -17.19
C HIS A 205 0.84 -13.45 -17.81
N GLN A 206 -0.37 -13.02 -17.44
CA GLN A 206 -0.92 -11.73 -17.87
C GLN A 206 -0.06 -10.59 -17.37
N LEU A 207 0.31 -10.59 -16.07
CA LEU A 207 1.18 -9.56 -15.51
C LEU A 207 2.51 -9.49 -16.25
N TRP A 208 3.14 -10.64 -16.53
CA TRP A 208 4.38 -10.67 -17.29
C TRP A 208 4.22 -10.08 -18.71
N GLN A 209 3.12 -10.39 -19.40
CA GLN A 209 2.82 -9.83 -20.72
C GLN A 209 2.65 -8.32 -20.67
N ASP A 210 1.83 -7.80 -19.75
CA ASP A 210 1.58 -6.36 -19.61
C ASP A 210 2.88 -5.59 -19.33
N MET A 211 3.71 -6.12 -18.44
CA MET A 211 4.98 -5.49 -18.08
C MET A 211 6.02 -5.48 -19.21
N THR A 212 5.98 -6.47 -20.11
CA THR A 212 6.96 -6.58 -21.21
C THR A 212 6.50 -5.91 -22.49
N GLN A 213 5.21 -5.68 -22.68
CA GLN A 213 4.66 -4.94 -23.82
C GLN A 213 4.69 -3.43 -23.63
N THR A 214 4.76 -2.96 -22.38
CA THR A 214 4.84 -1.53 -22.03
C THR A 214 6.29 -1.00 -21.98
N SER A 215 7.29 -1.85 -22.24
CA SER A 215 8.73 -1.54 -22.18
C SER A 215 9.38 -1.36 -23.55
#